data_AF-A0A497H7I3-F1
#
_entry.id   AF-A0A497H7I3-F1
#
_cell.length_a   1.000
_cell.length_b   1.000
_cell.length_c   1.000
_cell.angle_alpha   90.00
_cell.angle_beta   90.00
_cell.angle_gamma   90.00
#
_symmetry.space_group_name_H-M   'P 1'
#
loop_
_entity.id
_entity.type
_entity.pdbx_description
1 polymer ?
#
loop_
_entity_poly.entity_id
_entity_poly.type
_entity_poly.pdbx_seq_one_letter_code
_entity_poly.pdbx_strand_id
1 'polypeptide(L)' 'MPEKTCVLCKNKFSLETNQHGLVFDDRFFVCEECCNITSEEDLINWTKTVMHTPSTGMPIALWLIHEQNKDKPMFSRKK' A
#
# COMPACT_ATOMS: atom_id res chain seq x y z
N MET A 1 1.10 13.61 10.57
CA MET A 1 0.46 12.27 10.58
C MET A 1 0.63 11.70 9.18
N PRO A 2 0.99 10.41 9.02
CA PRO A 2 1.21 9.86 7.69
C PRO A 2 -0.15 9.71 6.99
N GLU A 3 -0.31 10.42 5.88
CA GLU A 3 -1.49 10.38 5.03
C GLU A 3 -1.11 9.75 3.69
N LYS A 4 -2.02 8.97 3.09
CA LYS A 4 -1.89 8.52 1.70
C LYS A 4 -3.10 8.91 0.88
N THR A 5 -2.87 9.16 -0.40
CA THR A 5 -3.92 9.51 -1.35
C THR A 5 -4.24 8.29 -2.20
N CYS A 6 -5.52 7.92 -2.29
CA CYS A 6 -5.95 6.85 -3.17
C CYS A 6 -5.74 7.27 -4.63
N VAL A 7 -5.10 6.43 -5.42
CA VAL A 7 -4.76 6.73 -6.81
C VAL A 7 -5.97 6.72 -7.74
N LEU A 8 -7.03 6.00 -7.35
CA LEU A 8 -8.27 5.86 -8.10
C LEU A 8 -9.26 6.98 -7.76
N CYS A 9 -9.70 7.10 -6.51
CA CYS A 9 -10.68 8.13 -6.11
C CYS A 9 -10.08 9.49 -5.71
N LYS A 10 -8.75 9.61 -5.66
CA LYS A 10 -8.03 10.84 -5.26
C LYS A 10 -8.33 11.36 -3.84
N ASN A 11 -9.08 10.61 -3.04
CA ASN A 11 -9.33 10.95 -1.65
C ASN A 11 -8.08 10.71 -0.79
N LYS A 12 -7.89 11.57 0.22
CA LYS A 12 -6.84 11.43 1.22
C LYS A 12 -7.35 10.61 2.40
N PHE A 13 -6.51 9.69 2.85
CA PHE A 13 -6.79 8.80 3.97
C PHE A 13 -5.69 8.95 5.01
N SER A 14 -6.09 9.17 6.27
CA SER A 14 -5.19 9.08 7.40
C SER A 14 -4.90 7.61 7.69
N LEU A 15 -3.61 7.25 7.74
CA LEU A 15 -3.18 5.87 7.97
C LEU A 15 -3.43 5.39 9.40
N GLU A 16 -3.74 6.31 10.34
CA GLU A 16 -4.09 5.96 11.72
C GLU A 16 -5.52 5.43 11.82
N THR A 17 -6.45 5.98 11.03
CA THR A 17 -7.87 5.60 11.04
C THR A 17 -8.25 4.65 9.91
N ASN A 18 -7.53 4.67 8.79
CA ASN A 18 -7.85 3.86 7.62
C ASN A 18 -6.68 2.92 7.30
N GLN A 19 -6.65 1.78 8.01
CA GLN A 19 -5.65 0.73 7.83
C GLN A 19 -6.06 -0.32 6.77
N HIS A 20 -7.04 0.02 5.94
CA HIS A 20 -7.63 -0.87 4.95
C HIS A 20 -7.34 -0.35 3.54
N GLY A 21 -6.90 -1.26 2.66
CA GLY A 21 -6.47 -0.94 1.31
C GLY A 21 -5.15 -1.60 0.93
N LEU A 22 -4.74 -1.42 -0.32
CA LEU A 22 -3.54 -2.01 -0.89
C LEU A 22 -2.55 -0.94 -1.31
N VAL A 23 -1.28 -1.21 -1.05
CA VAL A 23 -0.12 -0.44 -1.49
C VAL A 23 0.63 -1.25 -2.53
N PHE A 24 0.92 -0.62 -3.65
CA PHE A 24 1.68 -1.19 -4.75
C PHE A 24 2.98 -0.42 -4.95
N ASP A 25 4.08 -1.15 -5.14
CA ASP A 25 5.42 -0.59 -5.36
C ASP A 25 5.84 0.46 -4.31
N ASP A 26 5.40 0.29 -3.05
CA ASP A 26 5.56 1.23 -1.91
C ASP A 26 5.01 2.66 -2.12
N ARG A 27 4.51 2.97 -3.32
CA ARG A 27 4.19 4.33 -3.77
C ARG A 27 2.71 4.54 -3.94
N PHE A 28 2.03 3.60 -4.58
CA PHE A 28 0.65 3.77 -4.99
C PHE A 28 -0.29 3.13 -3.99
N PHE A 29 -1.23 3.90 -3.45
CA PHE A 29 -2.23 3.42 -2.52
C PHE A 29 -3.61 3.35 -3.17
N VAL A 30 -4.33 2.27 -2.93
CA VAL A 30 -5.72 2.08 -3.31
C VAL A 30 -6.51 1.80 -2.04
N CYS A 31 -7.55 2.61 -1.78
CA CYS A 31 -8.40 2.40 -0.60
C CYS A 31 -9.27 1.15 -0.76
N GLU A 32 -9.76 0.64 0.37
CA GLU A 32 -10.63 -0.55 0.43
C GLU A 32 -11.86 -0.43 -0.49
N GLU A 33 -12.55 0.71 -0.51
CA GLU A 33 -13.70 0.92 -1.41
C GLU A 33 -13.32 0.74 -2.87
N CYS A 34 -12.21 1.35 -3.31
CA CYS A 34 -11.76 1.20 -4.67
C CYS A 34 -11.25 -0.22 -4.97
N CYS A 35 -10.67 -0.92 -4.00
CA CYS A 35 -10.32 -2.33 -4.14
C CYS A 35 -11.55 -3.23 -4.28
N ASN A 36 -12.66 -2.92 -3.61
CA ASN A 36 -13.89 -3.70 -3.67
C ASN A 36 -14.69 -3.44 -4.96
N ILE A 37 -14.64 -2.21 -5.48
CA ILE A 37 -15.35 -1.82 -6.70
C ILE A 37 -14.59 -2.27 -7.96
N THR A 38 -13.26 -2.25 -7.91
CA THR A 38 -12.41 -2.54 -9.06
C THR A 38 -12.09 -4.03 -9.09
N SER A 39 -12.34 -4.70 -10.21
CA SER A 39 -11.99 -6.11 -10.37
C SER A 39 -10.48 -6.31 -10.27
N GLU A 40 -10.05 -7.48 -9.77
CA GLU A 40 -8.63 -7.82 -9.65
C GLU A 40 -7.90 -7.68 -11.00
N GLU A 41 -8.54 -8.09 -12.10
CA GLU A 41 -8.02 -7.96 -13.46
C GLU A 41 -7.75 -6.51 -13.86
N ASP A 42 -8.67 -5.59 -13.53
CA ASP A 42 -8.50 -4.16 -13.81
C ASP A 42 -7.39 -3.55 -12.96
N LEU A 43 -7.27 -3.98 -11.70
CA LEU A 43 -6.15 -3.59 -10.84
C LEU A 43 -4.82 -4.09 -11.40
N ILE A 44 -4.77 -5.34 -11.89
CA ILE A 44 -3.58 -5.92 -12.52
C ILE A 44 -3.24 -5.18 -13.82
N ASN A 45 -4.22 -4.86 -14.65
CA ASN A 45 -3.99 -4.11 -15.89
C ASN A 45 -3.53 -2.68 -15.61
N TRP A 46 -4.12 -2.03 -14.60
CA TRP A 46 -3.69 -0.72 -14.13
C TRP A 46 -2.25 -0.78 -13.58
N THR A 47 -1.91 -1.76 -12.74
CA THR A 47 -0.54 -1.93 -12.24
C THR A 47 0.44 -2.19 -13.37
N LYS A 48 0.13 -2.99 -14.39
CA LYS A 48 0.98 -3.15 -15.59
C LYS A 48 1.18 -1.86 -16.38
N THR A 49 0.18 -0.98 -16.38
CA THR A 49 0.22 0.28 -17.12
C THR A 49 1.02 1.34 -16.38
N VAL A 50 0.88 1.38 -15.05
CA VAL A 50 1.49 2.41 -14.19
C VAL A 50 2.83 1.97 -13.62
N MET A 51 3.04 0.67 -13.42
CA MET A 51 4.26 0.06 -12.91
C MET A 51 4.89 -0.80 -14.01
N HIS A 52 6.18 -0.61 -14.24
CA HIS A 52 6.93 -1.41 -15.21
C HIS A 52 6.91 -2.92 -14.89
N THR A 53 6.70 -3.27 -13.62
CA THR A 53 6.52 -4.64 -13.14
C THR A 53 5.25 -4.73 -12.29
N PRO A 54 4.27 -5.57 -12.67
CA PRO A 54 3.09 -5.79 -11.85
C PRO A 54 3.51 -6.48 -10.54
N SER A 55 3.51 -5.71 -9.45
CA SER A 55 3.71 -6.22 -8.10
C SER A 55 2.38 -6.59 -7.47
N THR A 56 2.33 -7.69 -6.72
CA THR A 56 1.20 -7.99 -5.85
C THR A 56 1.05 -6.90 -4.80
N GLY A 57 -0.19 -6.38 -4.66
CA GLY A 57 -0.48 -5.34 -3.69
C GLY A 57 -0.26 -5.82 -2.27
N MET A 58 0.41 -5.01 -1.45
CA MET A 58 0.60 -5.25 -0.03
C MET A 58 -0.49 -4.52 0.77
N PRO A 59 -1.17 -5.17 1.72
CA PRO A 59 -2.06 -4.47 2.65
C PRO A 59 -1.37 -3.27 3.33
N ILE A 60 -2.04 -2.12 3.38
CA ILE A 60 -1.47 -0.89 3.97
C ILE A 60 -1.02 -1.09 5.42
N ALA A 61 -1.70 -1.94 6.20
CA ALA A 61 -1.29 -2.30 7.55
C ALA A 61 0.08 -3.01 7.57
N LEU A 62 0.33 -3.95 6.66
CA LEU A 62 1.62 -4.62 6.54
C LEU A 62 2.70 -3.67 6.03
N TRP A 63 2.36 -2.79 5.09
CA TRP A 63 3.26 -1.75 4.60
C TRP A 63 3.70 -0.80 5.71
N LEU A 64 2.78 -0.36 6.57
CA LEU A 64 3.10 0.47 7.74
C LEU A 64 4.07 -0.21 8.69
N ILE A 65 3.87 -1.51 8.97
CA ILE A 65 4.80 -2.30 9.80
C ILE A 65 6.18 -2.37 9.12
N HIS A 66 6.22 -2.62 7.81
CA HIS A 66 7.47 -2.66 7.05
C HIS A 66 8.20 -1.31 7.11
N GLU A 67 7.50 -0.21 6.87
CA GLU A 67 8.04 1.15 6.92
C GLU A 67 8.57 1.49 8.33
N GLN A 68 7.81 1.16 9.38
CA GLN A 68 8.25 1.38 10.78
C GLN A 68 9.44 0.52 11.20
N ASN A 69 9.70 -0.59 10.50
CA ASN A 69 10.82 -1.48 10.78
C ASN A 69 12.04 -1.21 9.89
N LYS A 70 11.93 -0.43 8.80
CA LYS A 70 13.08 -0.05 7.95
C LYS A 70 14.16 0.68 8.74
N ASP A 71 13.77 1.53 9.69
CA ASP A 71 14.70 2.32 10.51
C ASP A 71 15.15 1.62 11.81
N LYS A 72 14.65 0.42 12.10
CA LYS A 72 15.10 -0.31 13.30
C LYS A 72 16.39 -1.05 12.95
N PRO A 73 17.49 -0.82 13.68
CA PRO A 73 18.68 -1.64 13.52
C PRO A 73 18.28 -3.10 13.76
N MET A 74 18.60 -3.96 12.80
CA MET A 74 18.43 -5.40 12.90
C MET A 74 18.93 -5.81 14.27
N PHE A 75 18.02 -6.26 15.16
CA PHE A 75 18.39 -6.66 16.51
C PHE A 75 19.51 -7.69 16.37
N SER A 76 20.75 -7.26 16.65
CA SER A 76 21.89 -8.15 16.75
C SER A 76 21.51 -9.12 17.86
N ARG A 77 21.18 -10.36 17.49
CA ARG A 77 20.94 -11.45 18.43
C ARG A 77 22.07 -11.37 19.44
N LYS A 78 21.77 -10.96 20.69
CA LYS A 78 22.74 -11.09 21.77
C LYS A 78 23.01 -12.59 21.89
N LYS A 79 24.29 -12.94 21.71
CA LYS A 79 24.86 -14.28 21.86
C LYS A 79 24.41 -14.94 23.15
#